data_AF-A0A530M388-F1
#
_entry.id   AF-A0A530M388-F1
#
_cell.length_a   1.000
_cell.length_b   1.000
_cell.length_c   1.000
_cell.angle_alpha   90.00
_cell.angle_beta   90.00
_cell.angle_gamma   90.00
#
_symmetry.space_group_name_H-M   'P 1'
#
loop_
_entity.id
_entity.type
_entity.pdbx_description
1 polymer ?
#
loop_
_entity_poly.entity_id
_entity_poly.type
_entity_poly.pdbx_seq_one_letter_code
_entity_poly.pdbx_strand_id
1 'polypeptide(L)'
;MGLMDKHAVIEKNATLLLVGSLLVVTVGGIVEIAPLFYLDNTIEKVEGMRPYSPLELAGRNIYVREGCYLCHSQMIRPFRDEVERYG
;
A
#
# COMPACT_ATOMS: atom_id res chain seq x y z
N MET A 1 32.27 26.43 16.41
CA MET A 1 31.49 25.19 16.25
C MET A 1 30.86 25.23 14.88
N GLY A 2 31.35 24.37 13.99
CA GLY A 2 30.83 24.25 12.63
C GLY A 2 29.43 23.66 12.62
N LEU A 3 28.76 23.70 11.47
CA LEU A 3 27.43 23.12 11.30
C LEU A 3 27.43 21.61 11.55
N MET A 4 28.54 20.94 11.25
CA MET A 4 28.77 19.52 11.51
C MET A 4 28.91 19.18 12.99
N ASP A 5 29.34 20.08 13.88
CA ASP A 5 29.49 19.74 15.31
C ASP A 5 28.14 19.64 16.06
N LYS A 6 27.04 20.07 15.41
CA LYS A 6 25.72 20.21 16.05
C LYS A 6 24.89 18.91 16.08
N HIS A 7 25.28 17.88 15.31
CA HIS A 7 24.55 16.59 15.28
C HIS A 7 24.59 15.87 16.63
N ALA A 8 25.64 16.09 17.43
CA ALA A 8 25.82 15.48 18.74
C ALA A 8 24.68 15.78 19.73
N VAL A 9 23.93 16.87 19.54
CA VAL A 9 22.75 17.20 20.36
C VAL A 9 21.60 16.24 20.09
N ILE A 10 21.40 15.85 18.82
CA ILE A 10 20.36 14.90 18.41
C ILE A 10 20.76 13.49 18.85
N GLU A 11 22.01 13.09 18.64
CA GLU A 11 22.51 11.76 19.00
C GLU A 11 22.45 11.46 20.49
N LYS A 12 22.68 12.47 21.34
CA LYS A 12 22.67 12.31 22.80
C LYS A 12 21.28 12.43 23.42
N ASN A 13 20.26 12.80 22.64
CA ASN A 13 18.90 12.97 23.12
C ASN A 13 17.96 11.98 22.43
N ALA A 14 17.57 10.93 23.17
CA ALA A 14 16.72 9.86 22.66
C ALA A 14 15.36 10.38 22.15
N THR A 15 14.77 11.38 22.80
CA THR A 15 13.49 11.96 22.37
C THR A 15 13.62 12.72 21.05
N LEU A 16 14.66 13.54 20.89
CA LEU A 16 14.91 14.27 19.64
C LEU A 16 15.19 13.31 18.49
N LEU A 17 15.98 12.27 18.74
CA LEU A 17 16.28 11.26 17.73
C LEU A 17 15.01 10.49 17.31
N LEU A 18 14.16 10.11 18.26
CA LEU A 18 12.91 9.40 18.00
C LEU A 18 11.89 10.25 17.22
N VAL A 19 11.72 11.53 17.59
CA VAL A 19 10.82 12.43 16.86
C VAL A 19 11.38 12.69 15.45
N GLY A 20 12.68 12.94 15.33
CA GLY A 20 13.33 13.14 14.03
C GLY A 20 13.19 11.93 13.12
N SER A 21 13.43 10.71 13.62
CA SER A 21 13.29 9.48 12.84
C SER A 21 11.84 9.22 12.43
N LEU A 22 10.87 9.46 13.33
CA LEU A 22 9.45 9.36 13.03
C LEU A 22 9.06 10.32 11.90
N LEU A 23 9.49 11.59 11.98
CA LEU A 23 9.20 12.57 10.93
C LEU A 23 9.79 12.17 9.58
N VAL A 24 11.02 11.64 9.56
CA VAL A 24 11.65 11.20 8.31
C VAL A 24 10.95 9.98 7.71
N VAL A 25 10.61 8.97 8.52
CA VAL A 25 10.00 7.73 8.00
C VAL A 25 8.56 7.95 7.52
N THR A 26 7.81 8.87 8.13
CA THR A 26 6.41 9.13 7.72
C THR A 26 6.29 9.87 6.40
N VAL A 27 7.32 10.57 5.93
CA VAL A 27 7.30 11.29 4.65
C VAL A 27 6.93 10.36 3.49
N GLY A 28 7.48 9.14 3.44
CA GLY A 28 7.16 8.17 2.39
C GLY A 28 5.67 7.79 2.37
N GLY A 29 5.13 7.44 3.55
CA GLY A 29 3.71 7.10 3.68
C GLY A 29 2.78 8.28 3.31
N ILE A 30 3.14 9.51 3.69
CA ILE A 30 2.37 10.70 3.35
C ILE A 30 2.38 10.94 1.83
N VAL A 31 3.54 10.83 1.18
CA VAL A 31 3.66 11.12 -0.26
C VAL A 31 3.06 10.02 -1.13
N GLU A 32 3.13 8.76 -0.73
CA GLU A 32 2.66 7.63 -1.54
C GLU A 32 1.20 7.25 -1.26
N ILE A 33 0.75 7.27 0.00
CA ILE A 33 -0.58 6.77 0.37
C ILE A 33 -1.62 7.90 0.36
N ALA A 34 -1.30 9.07 0.92
CA ALA A 34 -2.29 10.13 1.10
C ALA A 34 -2.88 10.64 -0.23
N PRO A 35 -2.10 10.85 -1.32
CA PRO A 35 -2.66 11.31 -2.58
C PRO A 35 -3.63 10.31 -3.23
N LEU A 36 -3.46 9.00 -3.00
CA LEU A 36 -4.33 7.98 -3.60
C LEU A 36 -5.80 8.12 -3.18
N PHE A 37 -6.08 8.68 -1.99
CA PHE A 37 -7.45 8.95 -1.54
C PHE A 37 -8.16 10.07 -2.31
N TYR A 38 -7.40 10.94 -2.99
CA TYR A 38 -7.91 12.09 -3.74
C TYR A 38 -7.88 11.88 -5.27
N LEU A 39 -7.22 10.82 -5.75
CA LEU A 39 -7.09 10.50 -7.15
C LEU A 39 -8.25 9.62 -7.62
N ASP A 40 -9.16 10.19 -8.40
CA ASP A 40 -10.38 9.51 -8.89
C ASP A 40 -10.12 8.27 -9.74
N ASN A 41 -8.96 8.21 -10.42
CA ASN A 41 -8.58 7.10 -11.30
C ASN A 41 -8.08 5.86 -10.54
N THR A 42 -7.83 5.94 -9.23
CA THR A 42 -7.41 4.77 -8.44
C THR A 42 -8.58 3.83 -8.12
N ILE A 43 -9.80 4.34 -8.20
CA ILE A 43 -11.03 3.58 -7.94
C ILE A 43 -11.82 3.50 -9.24
N GLU A 44 -11.50 2.51 -10.05
CA GLU A 44 -12.26 2.23 -11.27
C GLU A 44 -13.66 1.70 -10.92
N LYS A 45 -14.67 2.54 -11.14
CA LYS A 45 -16.06 2.11 -11.09
C LYS A 45 -16.38 1.41 -12.41
N VAL A 46 -16.32 0.08 -12.41
CA VAL A 46 -16.72 -0.73 -13.56
C VAL A 46 -18.24 -0.77 -13.64
N GLU A 47 -18.80 -0.42 -14.80
CA GLU A 47 -20.24 -0.48 -15.04
C GLU A 47 -20.77 -1.91 -14.83
N GLY A 48 -21.88 -2.03 -14.09
CA GLY A 48 -22.48 -3.33 -13.76
C GLY A 48 -21.82 -4.08 -12.58
N MET A 49 -20.73 -3.56 -12.00
CA MET A 49 -20.14 -4.15 -10.79
C MET A 49 -21.03 -3.90 -9.57
N ARG A 50 -21.28 -4.96 -8.80
CA ARG A 50 -22.02 -4.93 -7.54
C ARG A 50 -21.16 -5.46 -6.40
N PRO A 51 -21.49 -5.13 -5.14
CA PRO A 51 -20.94 -5.85 -4.00
C PRO A 51 -21.17 -7.36 -4.11
N TYR A 52 -20.27 -8.14 -3.50
CA TYR A 52 -20.42 -9.58 -3.40
C TYR A 52 -21.74 -9.97 -2.71
N SER A 53 -22.40 -11.00 -3.23
CA SER A 53 -23.55 -11.62 -2.59
C SER A 53 -23.12 -12.29 -1.27
N PRO A 54 -24.04 -12.58 -0.34
CA PRO A 54 -23.67 -13.21 0.93
C PRO A 54 -22.88 -14.52 0.77
N LEU A 55 -23.23 -15.33 -0.23
CA LEU A 55 -22.53 -16.59 -0.50
C LEU A 55 -21.15 -16.36 -1.14
N GLU A 56 -21.04 -15.41 -2.07
CA GLU A 56 -19.75 -15.03 -2.68
C GLU A 56 -18.79 -14.47 -1.62
N LEU A 57 -19.29 -13.64 -0.70
CA LEU A 57 -18.49 -13.08 0.40
C LEU A 57 -18.03 -14.18 1.37
N ALA A 58 -18.91 -15.13 1.71
CA ALA A 58 -18.52 -16.30 2.49
C ALA A 58 -17.44 -17.13 1.76
N GLY A 59 -17.58 -17.33 0.45
CA GLY A 59 -16.58 -17.98 -0.39
C GLY A 59 -15.24 -17.24 -0.42
N ARG A 60 -15.24 -15.90 -0.50
CA ARG A 60 -14.02 -15.07 -0.43
C ARG A 60 -13.32 -15.23 0.93
N ASN A 61 -14.07 -15.30 2.02
CA ASN A 61 -13.48 -15.53 3.33
C ASN A 61 -12.82 -16.91 3.43
N ILE A 62 -13.41 -17.93 2.81
CA ILE A 62 -12.79 -19.25 2.67
C ILE A 62 -11.52 -19.16 1.81
N TYR A 63 -11.56 -18.49 0.66
CA TYR A 63 -10.39 -18.26 -0.20
C TYR A 63 -9.20 -17.64 0.56
N VAL A 64 -9.47 -16.65 1.42
CA VAL A 64 -8.44 -16.04 2.28
C VAL A 64 -7.97 -17.02 3.36
N ARG A 65 -8.90 -17.75 4.01
CA ARG A 65 -8.59 -18.73 5.07
C ARG A 65 -7.68 -19.85 4.58
N GLU A 66 -7.95 -20.38 3.39
CA GLU A 66 -7.15 -21.45 2.79
C GLU A 66 -5.85 -20.94 2.15
N GLY A 67 -5.58 -19.63 2.21
CA GLY A 67 -4.36 -19.05 1.66
C GLY A 67 -4.26 -19.18 0.14
N CYS A 68 -5.38 -19.26 -0.59
CA CYS A 68 -5.36 -19.43 -2.04
C CYS A 68 -4.55 -18.34 -2.76
N TYR A 69 -4.52 -17.12 -2.20
CA TYR A 69 -3.72 -15.99 -2.71
C TYR A 69 -2.21 -16.22 -2.67
N LEU A 70 -1.71 -17.22 -1.94
CA LEU A 70 -0.29 -17.59 -1.93
C LEU A 70 0.14 -18.27 -3.25
N CYS A 71 -0.80 -18.88 -3.97
CA CYS A 71 -0.55 -19.54 -5.26
C CYS A 71 -1.26 -18.86 -6.45
N HIS A 72 -2.32 -18.09 -6.19
CA HIS A 72 -3.18 -17.51 -7.24
C HIS A 72 -3.17 -15.99 -7.22
N SER A 73 -2.69 -15.38 -8.31
CA SER A 73 -2.75 -13.93 -8.55
C SER A 73 -4.14 -13.49 -9.02
N GLN A 74 -4.56 -12.30 -8.64
CA GLN A 74 -5.82 -11.67 -9.05
C GLN A 74 -5.59 -10.31 -9.74
N MET A 75 -4.42 -10.14 -10.38
CA MET A 75 -4.07 -8.92 -11.11
C MET A 75 -3.35 -9.32 -12.40
N ILE A 76 -3.96 -9.00 -13.55
CA ILE A 76 -3.39 -9.21 -14.88
C ILE A 76 -2.56 -7.96 -15.22
N ARG A 77 -1.30 -8.13 -15.61
CA ARG A 77 -0.42 -7.02 -16.00
C ARG A 77 -0.69 -6.61 -17.45
N PRO A 78 -0.43 -5.35 -17.83
CA PRO A 78 -0.73 -4.83 -19.16
C PRO A 78 0.31 -5.25 -20.22
N PHE A 79 0.62 -6.56 -20.29
CA PHE A 79 1.50 -7.14 -21.30
C PHE A 79 0.69 -8.00 -22.27
N ARG A 80 1.07 -8.00 -23.55
CA ARG A 80 0.38 -8.77 -24.59
C ARG A 80 0.21 -10.26 -24.22
N ASP A 81 1.28 -10.91 -23.74
CA ASP A 81 1.25 -12.34 -23.37
C ASP A 81 0.27 -12.63 -22.21
N GLU A 82 0.08 -11.70 -21.28
CA GLU A 82 -0.86 -11.90 -20.18
C GLU A 82 -2.31 -11.68 -20.62
N VAL A 83 -2.57 -10.66 -21.44
CA VAL A 83 -3.89 -10.41 -22.02
C VAL A 83 -4.31 -11.59 -22.92
N GLU A 84 -3.41 -12.10 -23.77
CA GLU A 84 -3.70 -13.27 -24.62
C GLU A 84 -3.98 -14.54 -23.80
N ARG A 85 -3.39 -14.68 -22.59
CA ARG A 85 -3.55 -15.86 -21.74
C ARG A 85 -4.76 -15.79 -20.82
N TYR A 86 -4.99 -14.65 -20.18
CA TYR A 86 -5.94 -14.50 -19.07
C TYR A 86 -7.17 -13.67 -19.43
N GLY A 87 -7.13 -12.94 -20.55
CA GLY A 87 -8.18 -12.01 -21.00
C GLY A 87 -7.75 -10.56 -20.94
#